data_AF-A0A2D9C3Q9-F1
#
_entry.id   AF-A0A2D9C3Q9-F1
#
_cell.length_a   1.000
_cell.length_b   1.000
_cell.length_c   1.000
_cell.angle_alpha   90.00
_cell.angle_beta   90.00
_cell.angle_gamma   90.00
#
_symmetry.space_group_name_H-M   'P 1'
#
loop_
_entity.id
_entity.type
_entity.pdbx_description
1 polymer ?
#
loop_
_entity_poly.entity_id
_entity_poly.type
_entity_poly.pdbx_seq_one_letter_code
_entity_poly.pdbx_strand_id
1 'polypeptide(L)'
;MINVYAETHALVYTSVYVRNVSNNKNLIKELMMASPKPTKPALWSRAKSEAKKKFKVYPSAYANAWASKWYKSKGGGWTGKDNRVKKS
;
A
#
# COMPACT_ATOMS: atom_id res chain seq x y z
N MET A 1 6.07 2.64 -50.74
CA MET A 1 6.81 2.09 -49.58
C MET A 1 6.66 3.00 -48.36
N ILE A 2 5.50 2.99 -47.68
CA ILE A 2 5.19 3.93 -46.57
C ILE A 2 4.71 3.23 -45.29
N ASN A 3 4.19 1.99 -45.35
CA ASN A 3 3.48 1.37 -44.20
C ASN A 3 4.35 0.64 -43.16
N VAL A 4 5.61 0.29 -43.45
CA VAL A 4 6.43 -0.48 -42.49
C VAL A 4 6.92 0.38 -41.32
N TYR A 5 7.08 1.70 -41.53
CA TYR A 5 7.60 2.61 -40.49
C TYR A 5 6.52 2.99 -39.47
N ALA A 6 5.26 3.13 -39.89
CA ALA A 6 4.15 3.46 -39.00
C ALA A 6 3.80 2.31 -38.04
N GLU A 7 3.83 1.07 -38.54
CA GLU A 7 3.56 -0.13 -37.74
C GLU A 7 4.67 -0.41 -36.73
N THR A 8 5.95 -0.24 -37.10
CA THR A 8 7.06 -0.45 -36.17
C THR A 8 7.06 0.55 -35.01
N HIS A 9 6.73 1.82 -35.25
CA HIS A 9 6.64 2.82 -34.17
C HIS A 9 5.44 2.57 -33.25
N ALA A 10 4.30 2.14 -33.80
CA ALA A 10 3.14 1.74 -33.01
C ALA A 10 3.43 0.51 -32.15
N LEU A 11 4.12 -0.50 -32.69
CA LEU A 11 4.50 -1.72 -31.96
C LEU A 11 5.56 -1.44 -30.87
N VAL A 12 6.54 -0.57 -31.15
CA VAL A 12 7.52 -0.16 -30.15
C VAL A 12 6.84 0.65 -29.03
N TYR A 13 6.00 1.64 -29.37
CA TYR A 13 5.29 2.45 -28.38
C TYR A 13 4.34 1.61 -27.50
N THR A 14 3.56 0.72 -28.12
CA THR A 14 2.67 -0.20 -27.39
C THR A 14 3.45 -1.17 -26.52
N SER A 15 4.54 -1.76 -27.01
CA SER A 15 5.37 -2.68 -26.20
C SER A 15 6.02 -1.99 -24.99
N VAL A 16 6.46 -0.73 -25.14
CA VAL A 16 7.02 0.08 -24.04
C VAL A 16 5.93 0.45 -23.04
N TYR A 17 4.75 0.87 -23.50
CA TYR A 17 3.61 1.20 -22.63
C TYR A 17 3.16 -0.02 -21.80
N VAL A 18 2.99 -1.18 -22.44
CA VAL A 18 2.60 -2.44 -21.78
C VAL A 18 3.66 -2.89 -20.76
N ARG A 19 4.95 -2.75 -21.09
CA ARG A 19 6.06 -3.05 -20.17
C ARG A 19 6.05 -2.13 -18.94
N ASN A 20 5.86 -0.82 -19.13
CA ASN A 20 5.81 0.14 -18.04
C ASN A 20 4.61 -0.11 -17.09
N VAL A 21 3.44 -0.42 -17.64
CA VAL A 21 2.25 -0.79 -16.83
C VAL A 21 2.49 -2.07 -16.04
N SER A 22 3.11 -3.10 -16.64
CA SER A 22 3.43 -4.34 -15.95
C SER A 22 4.46 -4.16 -14.84
N ASN A 23 5.51 -3.37 -15.09
CA ASN A 23 6.50 -2.99 -14.09
C ASN A 23 5.85 -2.25 -12.91
N ASN A 24 4.95 -1.32 -13.18
CA ASN A 24 4.23 -0.60 -12.13
C ASN A 24 3.34 -1.55 -11.28
N LYS A 25 2.61 -2.48 -11.92
CA LYS A 25 1.83 -3.51 -11.21
C LYS A 25 2.71 -4.41 -10.31
N ASN A 26 3.88 -4.81 -10.79
CA ASN A 26 4.83 -5.62 -10.02
C ASN A 26 5.41 -4.83 -8.84
N LEU A 27 5.78 -3.56 -9.04
CA LEU A 27 6.24 -2.66 -7.98
C LEU A 27 5.17 -2.45 -6.89
N ILE A 28 3.93 -2.19 -7.28
CA ILE A 28 2.81 -2.06 -6.34
C ILE A 28 2.63 -3.36 -5.53
N LYS A 29 2.75 -4.52 -6.19
CA LYS A 29 2.65 -5.83 -5.52
C LYS A 29 3.75 -6.02 -4.48
N GLU A 30 5.00 -5.69 -4.83
CA GLU A 30 6.14 -5.78 -3.91
C GLU A 30 5.98 -4.85 -2.70
N LEU A 31 5.55 -3.60 -2.92
CA LEU A 31 5.29 -2.62 -1.87
C LEU A 31 4.14 -3.05 -0.94
N MET A 32 3.07 -3.64 -1.49
CA MET A 32 1.97 -4.21 -0.70
C MET A 32 2.42 -5.41 0.14
N MET A 33 3.34 -6.23 -0.39
CA MET A 33 3.91 -7.37 0.35
C MET A 33 4.89 -6.90 1.44
N ALA A 34 5.61 -5.80 1.23
CA ALA A 34 6.51 -5.20 2.20
C ALA A 34 5.78 -4.49 3.36
N SER A 35 4.52 -4.08 3.14
CA SER A 35 3.72 -3.39 4.15
C SER A 35 3.36 -4.31 5.33
N PRO A 36 3.49 -3.85 6.59
CA PRO A 36 3.13 -4.65 7.74
C PRO A 36 1.65 -4.99 7.74
N LYS A 37 1.33 -6.27 7.95
CA LYS A 37 -0.03 -6.81 8.00
C LYS A 37 -0.50 -6.90 9.46
N PRO A 38 -1.76 -6.58 9.76
CA PRO A 38 -2.30 -6.75 11.10
C PRO A 38 -2.47 -8.24 11.41
N THR A 39 -2.01 -8.69 12.58
CA THR A 39 -2.24 -10.08 13.06
C THR A 39 -3.73 -10.40 13.22
N LYS A 40 -4.55 -9.39 13.54
CA LYS A 40 -5.99 -9.51 13.75
C LYS A 40 -6.73 -8.48 12.88
N PRO A 41 -6.95 -8.76 11.58
CA PRO A 41 -7.52 -7.80 10.63
C PRO A 41 -8.93 -7.33 11.04
N ALA A 42 -9.76 -8.20 11.60
CA ALA A 42 -11.09 -7.84 12.09
C ALA A 42 -11.03 -6.83 13.26
N LEU A 43 -10.06 -7.00 14.16
CA LEU A 43 -9.83 -6.07 15.27
C LEU A 43 -9.27 -4.73 14.77
N TRP A 44 -8.41 -4.75 13.75
CA TRP A 44 -7.94 -3.52 13.10
C TRP A 44 -9.08 -2.76 12.41
N SER A 45 -10.00 -3.46 11.76
CA SER A 45 -11.20 -2.84 11.18
C SER A 45 -12.04 -2.14 12.25
N ARG A 46 -12.27 -2.81 13.39
CA ARG A 46 -12.94 -2.21 14.56
C ARG A 46 -12.20 -0.97 15.07
N ALA A 47 -10.88 -1.04 15.20
CA ALA A 47 -10.07 0.10 15.64
C ALA A 47 -10.24 1.34 14.73
N LYS A 48 -10.28 1.13 13.41
CA LYS A 48 -10.55 2.20 12.43
C LYS A 48 -11.95 2.79 12.60
N SER A 49 -12.97 1.95 12.79
CA SER A 49 -14.34 2.41 13.01
C SER A 49 -14.47 3.25 14.28
N GLU A 50 -13.85 2.81 15.38
CA GLU A 50 -13.84 3.58 16.62
C GLU A 50 -13.08 4.90 16.47
N ALA A 51 -11.99 4.92 15.69
CA ALA A 51 -11.26 6.15 15.41
C ALA A 51 -12.12 7.14 14.62
N LYS A 52 -12.86 6.67 13.61
CA LYS A 52 -13.80 7.51 12.83
C LYS A 52 -14.91 8.10 13.70
N LYS A 53 -15.35 7.41 14.75
CA LYS A 53 -16.33 7.94 15.70
C LYS A 53 -15.71 8.98 16.64
N LYS A 54 -14.49 8.73 17.09
CA LYS A 54 -13.80 9.58 18.09
C LYS A 54 -13.26 10.88 17.51
N PHE A 55 -12.79 10.85 16.27
CA PHE A 55 -12.15 12.00 15.62
C PHE A 55 -13.03 12.52 14.49
N LYS A 56 -13.22 13.85 14.46
CA LYS A 56 -14.00 14.51 13.42
C LYS A 56 -13.43 14.29 12.01
N VAL A 57 -12.11 14.16 11.88
CA VAL A 57 -11.42 13.98 10.59
C VAL A 57 -10.63 12.67 10.59
N TYR A 58 -10.95 11.82 9.63
CA TYR A 58 -10.23 10.56 9.34
C TYR A 58 -9.99 10.44 7.83
N PRO A 59 -8.76 10.09 7.38
CA PRO A 59 -7.57 9.82 8.18
C PRO A 59 -6.90 11.12 8.68
N SER A 60 -6.44 11.12 9.93
CA SER A 60 -5.57 12.14 10.49
C SER A 60 -4.44 11.48 11.28
N ALA A 61 -3.31 12.16 11.47
CA ALA A 61 -2.17 11.61 12.22
C ALA A 61 -2.59 11.13 13.63
N TYR A 62 -3.35 11.96 14.35
CA TYR A 62 -3.86 11.63 15.68
C TYR A 62 -4.88 10.47 15.66
N ALA A 63 -5.79 10.43 14.68
CA ALA A 63 -6.76 9.34 14.57
C ALA A 63 -6.08 8.00 14.25
N ASN A 64 -5.08 8.00 13.37
CA ASN A 64 -4.32 6.80 13.01
C ASN A 64 -3.43 6.32 14.17
N ALA A 65 -2.79 7.24 14.90
CA ALA A 65 -2.03 6.92 16.09
C ALA A 65 -2.92 6.33 17.19
N TRP A 66 -4.10 6.91 17.41
CA TRP A 66 -5.08 6.40 18.37
C TRP A 66 -5.60 5.02 17.98
N ALA A 67 -5.96 4.80 16.71
CA ALA A 67 -6.40 3.50 16.21
C ALA A 67 -5.32 2.43 16.45
N SER A 68 -4.06 2.77 16.17
CA SER A 68 -2.92 1.88 16.37
C SER A 68 -2.68 1.56 17.85
N LYS A 69 -2.79 2.54 18.74
CA LYS A 69 -2.66 2.36 20.19
C LYS A 69 -3.79 1.50 20.76
N TRP A 70 -5.02 1.77 20.34
CA TRP A 70 -6.20 1.00 20.74
C TRP A 70 -6.12 -0.45 20.24
N TYR A 71 -5.71 -0.64 18.98
CA TYR A 71 -5.52 -1.97 18.40
C TYR A 71 -4.50 -2.77 19.21
N LYS A 72 -3.35 -2.17 19.55
CA LYS A 72 -2.33 -2.81 20.39
C LYS A 72 -2.82 -3.14 21.79
N SER A 73 -3.56 -2.25 22.46
CA SER A 73 -4.08 -2.51 23.81
C SER A 73 -5.12 -3.64 23.85
N LYS A 74 -5.76 -3.94 22.72
CA LYS A 74 -6.69 -5.08 22.57
C LYS A 74 -6.00 -6.38 22.09
N GLY A 75 -4.67 -6.44 22.15
CA GLY A 75 -3.88 -7.61 21.72
C GLY A 75 -3.63 -7.67 20.21
N GLY A 76 -3.82 -6.56 19.49
CA GLY A 76 -3.49 -6.42 18.09
C GLY A 76 -1.99 -6.25 17.87
N GLY A 77 -1.43 -7.00 16.91
CA GLY A 77 -0.03 -6.93 16.52
C GLY A 77 0.14 -6.66 15.04
N TRP A 78 1.40 -6.49 14.63
CA TRP A 78 1.81 -6.32 13.24
C TRP A 78 2.82 -7.39 12.88
N THR A 79 2.65 -7.98 11.70
CA THR A 79 3.58 -8.94 11.09
C THR A 79 4.17 -8.30 9.85
N GLY A 80 5.45 -8.54 9.59
CA GLY A 80 6.12 -8.02 8.40
C GLY A 80 7.60 -7.81 8.66
N LYS A 81 8.32 -7.41 7.61
CA LYS A 81 9.73 -7.06 7.73
C LYS A 81 9.86 -5.82 8.60
N ASP A 82 10.70 -5.88 9.62
CA ASP A 82 11.01 -4.72 10.44
C ASP A 82 11.86 -3.74 9.62
N ASN A 83 11.33 -2.54 9.41
CA ASN A 83 12.02 -1.45 8.73
C ASN A 83 12.34 -0.29 9.68
N ARG A 84 12.38 -0.54 11.00
CA ARG A 84 12.83 0.45 11.98
C ARG A 84 14.31 0.72 11.78
N VAL A 85 14.69 2.00 11.74
CA VAL A 85 16.10 2.41 11.76
C VAL A 85 16.69 1.97 13.10
N LYS A 86 17.74 1.13 13.06
CA LYS A 86 18.46 0.74 14.27
C LYS A 86 19.08 2.00 14.86
N LYS A 87 18.83 2.24 16.15
CA LYS A 87 19.50 3.32 16.86
C LYS A 87 20.94 2.86 17.09
N SER A 88 21.89 3.57 16.46
CA SER A 88 23.33 3.43 16.66
C SER A 88 23.73 3.88 18.07
#